data_AF-A0A1F8YMU3-F1
#
_entry.id   AF-A0A1F8YMU3-F1
#
_cell.length_a   1.000
_cell.length_b   1.000
_cell.length_c   1.000
_cell.angle_alpha   90.00
_cell.angle_beta   90.00
_cell.angle_gamma   90.00
#
_symmetry.space_group_name_H-M   'P 1'
#
loop_
_entity.id
_entity.type
_entity.pdbx_description
1 polymer ?
#
loop_
_entity_poly.entity_id
_entity_poly.type
_entity_poly.pdbx_seq_one_letter_code
_entity_poly.pdbx_strand_id
1 'polypeptide(L)'
;MYEKVRKEVERFFGEDARRIAHALEVTSHALRIQAVEGGDREVVTMASLLHDVGIKPAEERYKSSAGHYQEKLGPPVAEKILKELGVEGRKIATVRELIAYHHTPGKIRTKEFACLWDADMIVNLREVAGTMSGEKIAPLIETKFLTAEGKRIARGIYLTAPG
;
A
#
# COMPACT_ATOMS: atom_id res chain seq x y z
N MET A 1 14.59 0.30 -9.77
CA MET A 1 14.15 0.76 -8.43
C MET A 1 13.52 -0.37 -7.62
N TYR A 2 12.50 -1.05 -8.13
CA TYR A 2 11.79 -2.16 -7.45
C TYR A 2 12.70 -3.12 -6.66
N GLU A 3 13.65 -3.80 -7.32
CA GLU A 3 14.53 -4.79 -6.66
C GLU A 3 15.39 -4.21 -5.53
N LYS A 4 15.77 -2.93 -5.62
CA LYS A 4 16.56 -2.27 -4.57
C LYS A 4 15.70 -2.07 -3.32
N VAL A 5 14.49 -1.53 -3.49
CA VAL A 5 13.57 -1.24 -2.38
C VAL A 5 13.02 -2.53 -1.78
N ARG A 6 12.71 -3.52 -2.61
CA ARG A 6 12.28 -4.85 -2.17
C ARG A 6 13.30 -5.47 -1.20
N LYS A 7 14.58 -5.43 -1.52
CA LYS A 7 15.64 -5.95 -0.63
C LYS A 7 15.69 -5.22 0.70
N GLU A 8 15.43 -3.91 0.70
CA GLU A 8 15.35 -3.13 1.94
C GLU A 8 14.10 -3.47 2.76
N VAL A 9 12.97 -3.76 2.12
CA VAL A 9 11.75 -4.28 2.79
C VAL A 9 12.02 -5.64 3.42
N GLU A 10 12.63 -6.56 2.68
CA GLU A 10 13.02 -7.89 3.18
C GLU A 10 13.98 -7.76 4.38
N ARG A 11 15.00 -6.91 4.27
CA ARG A 11 15.93 -6.61 5.38
C ARG A 11 15.22 -5.99 6.57
N PHE A 12 14.32 -5.03 6.33
CA PHE A 12 13.62 -4.30 7.37
C PHE A 12 12.67 -5.21 8.16
N PHE A 13 11.86 -6.02 7.47
CA PHE A 13 10.91 -6.91 8.12
C PHE A 13 11.56 -8.21 8.64
N GLY A 14 12.66 -8.66 8.06
CA GLY A 14 13.41 -9.82 8.52
C GLY A 14 12.59 -11.10 8.33
N GLU A 15 12.34 -11.84 9.41
CA GLU A 15 11.60 -13.11 9.38
C GLU A 15 10.08 -12.94 9.29
N ASP A 16 9.56 -11.72 9.31
CA ASP A 16 8.13 -11.43 9.17
C ASP A 16 7.66 -11.60 7.71
N ALA A 17 7.62 -12.86 7.27
CA ALA A 17 7.28 -13.26 5.92
C ALA A 17 5.87 -12.80 5.50
N ARG A 18 4.95 -12.64 6.47
CA ARG A 18 3.59 -12.16 6.22
C ARG A 18 3.60 -10.71 5.76
N ARG A 19 4.33 -9.82 6.45
CA ARG A 19 4.43 -8.39 6.06
C ARG A 19 5.19 -8.20 4.76
N ILE A 20 6.23 -9.02 4.53
CA ILE A 20 6.95 -9.01 3.25
C ILE A 20 6.00 -9.41 2.11
N ALA A 21 5.27 -10.52 2.26
CA ALA A 21 4.32 -10.97 1.26
C ALA A 21 3.21 -9.94 0.99
N HIS A 22 2.68 -9.31 2.05
CA HIS A 22 1.71 -8.22 1.94
C HIS A 22 2.25 -7.07 1.08
N ALA A 23 3.39 -6.51 1.43
CA ALA A 23 3.99 -5.39 0.69
C ALA A 23 4.24 -5.73 -0.78
N LEU A 24 4.74 -6.94 -1.07
CA LEU A 24 4.99 -7.39 -2.45
C LEU A 24 3.69 -7.54 -3.25
N GLU A 25 2.64 -8.09 -2.63
CA GLU A 25 1.34 -8.25 -3.26
C GLU A 25 0.66 -6.91 -3.52
N VAL A 26 0.69 -6.00 -2.54
CA VAL A 26 0.22 -4.62 -2.69
C VAL A 26 0.95 -3.94 -3.84
N THR A 27 2.28 -4.03 -3.92
CA THR A 27 3.01 -3.44 -5.05
C THR A 27 2.63 -4.05 -6.39
N SER A 28 2.39 -5.36 -6.46
CA SER A 28 1.92 -6.01 -7.68
C SER A 28 0.60 -5.42 -8.18
N HIS A 29 -0.38 -5.27 -7.28
CA HIS A 29 -1.66 -4.63 -7.61
C HIS A 29 -1.50 -3.15 -7.95
N ALA A 30 -0.70 -2.40 -7.18
CA ALA A 30 -0.47 -0.97 -7.39
C ALA A 30 0.14 -0.70 -8.77
N LEU A 31 1.07 -1.54 -9.23
CA LEU A 31 1.68 -1.42 -10.55
C LEU A 31 0.74 -1.81 -11.70
N ARG A 32 -0.21 -2.72 -11.47
CA ARG A 32 -1.26 -3.03 -12.43
C ARG A 32 -2.23 -1.86 -12.59
N ILE A 33 -2.64 -1.26 -11.47
CA ILE A 33 -3.51 -0.08 -11.46
C ILE A 33 -2.79 1.11 -12.11
N GLN A 34 -1.55 1.37 -11.72
CA GLN A 34 -0.71 2.45 -12.28
C GLN A 34 -0.52 2.33 -13.79
N ALA A 35 -0.44 1.11 -14.34
CA ALA A 35 -0.30 0.91 -15.78
C ALA A 35 -1.52 1.40 -16.59
N VAL A 36 -2.71 1.45 -15.96
CA VAL A 36 -3.96 1.91 -16.58
C VAL A 36 -4.28 3.35 -16.20
N GLU A 37 -4.18 3.68 -14.92
CA GLU A 37 -4.60 4.97 -14.35
C GLU A 37 -3.51 6.06 -14.45
N GLY A 38 -2.25 5.64 -14.60
CA GLY A 38 -1.07 6.49 -14.66
C GLY A 38 -0.49 6.85 -13.29
N GLY A 39 0.34 7.89 -13.25
CA GLY A 39 1.15 8.27 -12.09
C GLY A 39 2.62 7.85 -12.25
N ASP A 40 3.51 8.45 -11.47
CA ASP A 40 4.94 8.11 -11.48
C ASP A 40 5.14 6.67 -10.96
N ARG A 41 5.54 5.77 -11.87
CA ARG A 41 5.74 4.36 -11.58
C ARG A 41 6.75 4.11 -10.47
N GLU A 42 7.82 4.90 -10.38
CA GLU A 42 8.81 4.74 -9.32
C GLU A 42 8.24 5.16 -7.97
N VAL A 43 7.50 6.27 -7.92
CA VAL A 43 6.82 6.72 -6.68
C VAL A 43 5.81 5.67 -6.21
N VAL A 44 4.98 5.13 -7.10
CA VAL A 44 4.04 4.05 -6.76
C VAL A 44 4.78 2.81 -6.26
N THR A 45 5.86 2.41 -6.93
CA THR A 45 6.70 1.28 -6.52
C THR A 45 7.23 1.47 -5.10
N MET A 46 7.84 2.62 -4.82
CA MET A 46 8.46 2.91 -3.53
C MET A 46 7.41 3.02 -2.42
N ALA A 47 6.31 3.75 -2.66
CA ALA A 47 5.26 3.94 -1.68
C ALA A 47 4.54 2.64 -1.33
N SER A 48 4.22 1.80 -2.31
CA SER A 48 3.58 0.49 -2.06
C SER A 48 4.49 -0.50 -1.34
N LEU A 49 5.78 -0.57 -1.68
CA LEU A 49 6.71 -1.45 -0.97
C LEU A 49 6.94 -1.00 0.48
N LEU A 50 6.91 0.31 0.73
CA LEU A 50 7.29 0.90 2.02
C LEU A 50 6.11 1.35 2.89
N HIS A 51 4.84 1.21 2.47
CA HIS A 51 3.70 1.81 3.20
C HIS A 51 3.64 1.40 4.68
N ASP A 52 3.90 0.11 4.94
CA ASP A 52 3.82 -0.50 6.27
C ASP A 52 5.11 -0.41 7.11
N VAL A 53 6.16 0.29 6.66
CA VAL A 53 7.42 0.37 7.44
C VAL A 53 7.24 1.10 8.79
N GLY A 54 6.11 1.77 8.98
CA GLY A 54 5.69 2.34 10.26
C GLY A 54 5.29 1.30 11.31
N ILE A 55 5.05 0.04 10.95
CA ILE A 55 4.58 -0.98 11.89
C ILE A 55 5.61 -1.28 12.99
N LYS A 56 6.85 -1.64 12.64
CA LYS A 56 7.88 -1.98 13.64
C LYS A 56 8.09 -0.89 14.70
N PRO A 57 8.29 0.39 14.35
CA PRO A 57 8.45 1.44 15.35
C PRO A 57 7.16 1.72 16.14
N ALA A 58 5.97 1.49 15.55
CA ALA A 58 4.71 1.58 16.27
C ALA A 58 4.56 0.46 17.32
N GLU A 59 4.91 -0.77 16.97
CA GLU A 59 4.93 -1.91 17.89
C GLU A 59 5.95 -1.71 19.01
N GLU A 60 7.13 -1.19 18.70
CA GLU A 60 8.17 -0.91 19.69
C GLU A 60 7.69 0.12 20.72
N ARG A 61 7.20 1.27 20.22
CA ARG A 61 6.87 2.46 21.03
C ARG A 61 5.50 2.40 21.71
N TYR A 62 4.51 1.85 21.02
CA TYR A 62 3.10 1.92 21.42
C TYR A 62 2.46 0.55 21.65
N LYS A 63 3.19 -0.56 21.43
CA LYS A 63 2.66 -1.94 21.50
C LYS A 63 1.42 -2.12 20.62
N SER A 64 1.40 -1.43 19.47
CA SER A 64 0.28 -1.40 18.54
C SER A 64 0.77 -1.16 17.13
N SER A 65 0.10 -1.78 16.15
CA SER A 65 0.29 -1.54 14.72
C SER A 65 -0.81 -0.66 14.12
N ALA A 66 -1.58 0.08 14.94
CA ALA A 66 -2.70 0.88 14.45
C ALA A 66 -2.25 1.92 13.40
N GLY A 67 -3.08 2.10 12.36
CA GLY A 67 -2.72 2.89 11.17
C GLY A 67 -2.22 4.30 11.46
N HIS A 68 -2.84 5.02 12.41
CA HIS A 68 -2.41 6.37 12.79
C HIS A 68 -0.99 6.43 13.39
N TYR A 69 -0.49 5.34 14.01
CA TYR A 69 0.90 5.27 14.44
C TYR A 69 1.83 5.00 13.26
N GLN A 70 1.41 4.17 12.31
CA GLN A 70 2.19 3.90 11.11
C GLN A 70 2.34 5.16 10.24
N GLU A 71 1.25 5.89 10.02
CA GLU A 71 1.25 7.17 9.31
C GLU A 71 2.20 8.21 9.93
N LYS A 72 2.33 8.17 11.26
CA LYS A 72 3.26 9.04 11.99
C LYS A 72 4.72 8.59 11.90
N LEU A 73 4.98 7.27 11.96
CA LEU A 73 6.32 6.71 12.14
C LEU A 73 6.95 6.14 10.86
N GLY A 74 6.14 5.81 9.86
CA GLY A 74 6.56 5.27 8.56
C GLY A 74 7.32 6.26 7.68
N PRO A 75 6.86 7.53 7.52
CA PRO A 75 7.54 8.50 6.67
C PRO A 75 9.04 8.70 6.96
N PRO A 76 9.51 8.88 8.22
CA PRO A 76 10.94 9.03 8.48
C PRO A 76 11.74 7.73 8.21
N VAL A 77 11.14 6.55 8.36
CA VAL A 77 11.80 5.26 8.05
C VAL A 77 11.97 5.12 6.54
N ALA A 78 10.90 5.36 5.77
CA ALA A 78 10.96 5.33 4.31
C ALA A 78 11.96 6.36 3.76
N GLU A 79 12.00 7.57 4.33
CA GLU A 79 12.97 8.60 3.96
C GLU A 79 14.42 8.11 4.08
N LYS A 80 14.74 7.49 5.21
CA LYS A 80 16.09 6.98 5.48
C LYS A 80 16.49 5.93 4.43
N ILE A 81 15.64 4.93 4.21
CA ILE A 81 15.87 3.85 3.23
C ILE A 81 16.11 4.45 1.83
N LEU A 82 15.25 5.38 1.39
CA LEU A 82 15.35 5.94 0.04
C LEU A 82 16.57 6.85 -0.14
N LYS A 83 16.99 7.57 0.91
CA LYS A 83 18.24 8.35 0.89
C LYS A 83 19.46 7.46 0.72
N GLU A 84 19.52 6.35 1.45
CA GLU A 84 20.62 5.37 1.36
C GLU A 84 20.69 4.72 -0.04
N LEU A 85 19.55 4.58 -0.71
CA LEU A 85 19.46 4.11 -2.10
C LEU A 85 19.75 5.18 -3.17
N GLY A 86 20.01 6.44 -2.77
CA GLY A 86 20.33 7.55 -3.67
C GLY A 86 19.14 8.10 -4.46
N VAL A 87 17.91 7.98 -3.92
CA VAL A 87 16.70 8.49 -4.58
C VAL A 87 16.65 10.03 -4.52
N GLU A 88 16.16 10.66 -5.59
CA GLU A 88 15.99 12.11 -5.64
C GLU A 88 15.03 12.61 -4.55
N GLY A 89 15.42 13.71 -3.88
CA GLY A 89 14.67 14.29 -2.76
C GLY A 89 13.20 14.63 -3.08
N ARG A 90 12.87 15.02 -4.31
CA ARG A 90 11.47 15.27 -4.71
C ARG A 90 10.61 14.01 -4.64
N LYS A 91 11.11 12.88 -5.15
CA LYS A 91 10.41 11.60 -5.08
C LYS A 91 10.31 11.10 -3.64
N ILE A 92 11.36 11.29 -2.85
CA ILE A 92 11.34 10.96 -1.41
C ILE A 92 10.24 11.75 -0.70
N ALA A 93 10.14 13.06 -0.94
CA ALA A 93 9.10 13.90 -0.33
C ALA A 93 7.69 13.40 -0.69
N THR A 94 7.44 13.06 -1.95
CA THR A 94 6.16 12.48 -2.38
C THR A 94 5.88 11.14 -1.70
N VAL A 95 6.84 10.20 -1.69
CA VAL A 95 6.64 8.89 -1.03
C VAL A 95 6.34 9.05 0.46
N ARG A 96 7.05 9.95 1.15
CA ARG A 96 6.78 10.24 2.56
C ARG A 96 5.36 10.74 2.80
N GLU A 97 4.87 11.64 1.94
CA GLU A 97 3.52 12.16 2.03
C GLU A 97 2.49 11.04 1.83
N LEU A 98 2.66 10.20 0.80
CA LEU A 98 1.78 9.05 0.55
C LEU A 98 1.70 8.13 1.77
N ILE A 99 2.83 7.79 2.37
CA ILE A 99 2.91 6.94 3.57
C ILE A 99 2.29 7.63 4.78
N ALA A 100 2.40 8.95 4.90
CA ALA A 100 1.85 9.70 6.03
C ALA A 100 0.31 9.70 6.09
N TYR A 101 -0.36 9.28 5.02
CA TYR A 101 -1.82 9.32 4.91
C TYR A 101 -2.44 8.06 4.29
N HIS A 102 -1.68 6.96 4.18
CA HIS A 102 -2.16 5.76 3.48
C HIS A 102 -3.34 5.04 4.18
N HIS A 103 -3.62 5.34 5.46
CA HIS A 103 -4.82 4.90 6.17
C HIS A 103 -5.89 6.00 6.33
N THR A 104 -5.63 7.21 5.83
CA THR A 104 -6.50 8.38 5.96
C THR A 104 -7.03 8.82 4.58
N PRO A 105 -8.23 8.36 4.18
CA PRO A 105 -8.78 8.67 2.87
C PRO A 105 -9.09 10.16 2.72
N GLY A 106 -8.97 10.65 1.49
CA GLY A 106 -9.38 12.01 1.12
C GLY A 106 -8.39 13.13 1.45
N LYS A 107 -7.24 12.82 2.07
CA LYS A 107 -6.17 13.80 2.32
C LYS A 107 -5.30 14.05 1.10
N ILE A 108 -5.00 13.00 0.34
CA ILE A 108 -4.20 13.07 -0.88
C ILE A 108 -5.08 12.71 -2.08
N ARG A 109 -5.00 13.51 -3.14
CA ARG A 109 -5.78 13.34 -4.37
C ARG A 109 -4.86 13.24 -5.60
N THR A 110 -3.86 12.37 -5.51
CA THR A 110 -2.92 12.08 -6.59
C THR A 110 -3.17 10.69 -7.16
N LYS A 111 -2.68 10.45 -8.39
CA LYS A 111 -2.79 9.13 -9.03
C LYS A 111 -2.00 8.08 -8.27
N GLU A 112 -0.83 8.46 -7.75
CA GLU A 112 0.04 7.58 -6.98
C GLU A 112 -0.61 7.12 -5.68
N PHE A 113 -1.29 8.04 -4.97
CA PHE A 113 -2.06 7.70 -3.78
C PHE A 113 -3.21 6.76 -4.11
N ALA A 114 -3.95 7.05 -5.20
CA ALA A 114 -5.08 6.22 -5.60
C ALA A 114 -4.63 4.78 -5.95
N CYS A 115 -3.47 4.62 -6.61
CA CYS A 115 -2.88 3.31 -6.89
C CYS A 115 -2.50 2.56 -5.60
N LEU A 116 -1.84 3.24 -4.66
CA LEU A 116 -1.47 2.67 -3.36
C LEU A 116 -2.70 2.24 -2.56
N TRP A 117 -3.64 3.16 -2.40
CA TRP A 117 -4.86 2.97 -1.61
C TRP A 117 -5.68 1.79 -2.12
N ASP A 118 -5.98 1.75 -3.42
CA ASP A 118 -6.77 0.66 -3.99
C ASP A 118 -6.04 -0.68 -3.90
N ALA A 119 -4.71 -0.69 -4.08
CA ALA A 119 -3.94 -1.92 -3.98
C ALA A 119 -3.89 -2.49 -2.55
N ASP A 120 -3.68 -1.65 -1.55
CA ASP A 120 -3.71 -2.06 -0.14
C ASP A 120 -5.12 -2.54 0.26
N MET A 121 -6.16 -1.82 -0.19
CA MET A 121 -7.55 -2.23 -0.01
C MET A 121 -7.85 -3.59 -0.64
N ILE A 122 -7.31 -3.91 -1.83
CA ILE A 122 -7.46 -5.25 -2.44
C ILE A 122 -6.92 -6.31 -1.48
N VAL A 123 -5.66 -6.20 -1.07
CA VAL A 123 -5.03 -7.24 -0.26
C VAL A 123 -5.72 -7.39 1.10
N ASN A 124 -6.03 -6.27 1.77
CA ASN A 124 -6.71 -6.26 3.07
C ASN A 124 -8.14 -6.83 3.00
N LEU A 125 -8.86 -6.60 1.90
CA LEU A 125 -10.21 -7.13 1.73
C LEU A 125 -10.22 -8.67 1.71
N ARG A 126 -9.13 -9.33 1.29
CA ARG A 126 -9.01 -10.80 1.33
C ARG A 126 -9.21 -11.37 2.72
N GLU A 127 -8.68 -10.71 3.75
CA GLU A 127 -8.74 -11.22 5.13
C GLU A 127 -10.17 -11.29 5.66
N VAL A 128 -11.05 -10.40 5.19
CA VAL A 128 -12.46 -10.33 5.64
C VAL A 128 -13.45 -10.91 4.63
N ALA A 129 -13.08 -11.01 3.35
CA ALA A 129 -13.97 -11.44 2.28
C ALA A 129 -14.57 -12.85 2.52
N GLY A 130 -13.79 -13.78 3.10
CA GLY A 130 -14.29 -15.13 3.40
C GLY A 130 -15.40 -15.18 4.46
N THR A 131 -15.59 -14.10 5.22
CA THR A 131 -16.62 -13.98 6.26
C THR A 131 -17.75 -13.00 5.88
N MET A 132 -17.66 -12.36 4.71
CA MET A 132 -18.62 -11.39 4.21
C MET A 132 -19.38 -11.96 3.01
N SER A 133 -20.69 -11.73 2.94
CA SER A 133 -21.44 -12.04 1.72
C SER A 133 -21.05 -11.10 0.57
N GLY A 134 -21.12 -11.59 -0.67
CA GLY A 134 -20.84 -10.75 -1.86
C GLY A 134 -21.69 -9.47 -1.91
N GLU A 135 -22.92 -9.52 -1.38
CA GLU A 135 -23.81 -8.37 -1.22
C GLU A 135 -23.26 -7.25 -0.34
N LYS A 136 -22.39 -7.58 0.63
CA LYS A 136 -21.68 -6.59 1.47
C LYS A 136 -20.37 -6.11 0.86
N ILE A 137 -19.73 -6.97 0.05
CA ILE A 137 -18.45 -6.64 -0.59
C ILE A 137 -18.64 -5.65 -1.75
N ALA A 138 -19.69 -5.82 -2.56
CA ALA A 138 -19.89 -4.96 -3.73
C ALA A 138 -20.02 -3.46 -3.37
N PRO A 139 -20.86 -3.04 -2.40
CA PRO A 139 -20.93 -1.63 -1.98
C PRO A 139 -19.61 -1.09 -1.43
N LEU A 140 -18.81 -1.93 -0.75
CA LEU A 140 -17.50 -1.54 -0.24
C LEU A 140 -16.54 -1.22 -1.39
N ILE A 141 -16.51 -2.06 -2.42
CA ILE A 141 -15.72 -1.81 -3.62
C ILE A 141 -16.16 -0.50 -4.29
N GLU A 142 -17.47 -0.26 -4.43
CA GLU A 142 -17.94 0.95 -5.10
C GLU A 142 -17.63 2.25 -4.34
N THR A 143 -17.61 2.20 -3.01
CA THR A 143 -17.51 3.41 -2.17
C THR A 143 -16.11 3.69 -1.66
N LYS A 144 -15.26 2.67 -1.49
CA LYS A 144 -13.93 2.82 -0.89
C LYS A 144 -12.80 2.88 -1.90
N PHE A 145 -12.97 2.29 -3.07
CA PHE A 145 -11.95 2.33 -4.12
C PHE A 145 -12.02 3.65 -4.90
N LEU A 146 -10.85 4.17 -5.24
CA LEU A 146 -10.63 5.48 -5.85
C LEU A 146 -10.49 5.41 -7.37
N THR A 147 -10.07 4.28 -7.93
CA THR A 147 -9.79 4.11 -9.36
C THR A 147 -10.77 3.14 -10.03
N ALA A 148 -10.93 3.29 -11.36
CA ALA A 148 -11.77 2.37 -12.13
C ALA A 148 -11.11 1.00 -12.24
N GLU A 149 -9.79 0.96 -12.44
CA GLU A 149 -9.02 -0.28 -12.54
C GLU A 149 -8.95 -1.03 -11.21
N GLY A 150 -8.76 -0.33 -10.08
CA GLY A 150 -8.80 -0.93 -8.74
C GLY A 150 -10.14 -1.61 -8.46
N LYS A 151 -11.25 -0.93 -8.78
CA LYS A 151 -12.60 -1.52 -8.71
C LYS A 151 -12.71 -2.76 -9.60
N ARG A 152 -12.28 -2.67 -10.87
CA ARG A 152 -12.34 -3.79 -11.82
C ARG A 152 -11.59 -5.01 -11.30
N ILE A 153 -10.38 -4.82 -10.78
CA ILE A 153 -9.57 -5.89 -10.20
C ILE A 153 -10.28 -6.48 -8.97
N ALA A 154 -10.73 -5.65 -8.03
CA ALA A 154 -11.39 -6.12 -6.82
C ALA A 154 -12.68 -6.91 -7.12
N ARG A 155 -13.52 -6.45 -8.05
CA ARG A 155 -14.72 -7.19 -8.47
C ARG A 155 -14.36 -8.58 -9.03
N GLY A 156 -13.31 -8.65 -9.85
CA GLY A 156 -12.83 -9.90 -10.43
C GLY A 156 -12.19 -10.87 -9.44
N ILE A 157 -11.79 -10.42 -8.25
CA ILE A 157 -11.25 -11.29 -7.19
C ILE A 157 -12.37 -11.73 -6.23
N TYR A 158 -13.27 -10.81 -5.86
CA TYR A 158 -14.19 -11.02 -4.73
C TYR A 158 -15.66 -11.19 -5.09
N LEU A 159 -16.08 -10.87 -6.32
CA LEU A 159 -17.49 -10.94 -6.74
C LEU A 159 -17.77 -11.94 -7.87
N THR A 160 -16.75 -12.55 -8.45
CA THR A 160 -16.93 -13.68 -9.37
C THR A 160 -17.14 -14.94 -8.55
N ALA A 161 -18.30 -15.60 -8.74
CA ALA A 161 -18.61 -16.86 -8.09
C ALA A 161 -17.53 -17.92 -8.41
N PRO A 162 -17.24 -18.86 -7.49
CA PRO A 162 -16.56 -20.09 -7.90
C PRO A 162 -17.45 -20.76 -8.95
N GLY A 163 -16.88 -21.01 -10.13
CA GLY A 163 -17.51 -21.85 -11.15
C GLY A 163 -17.68 -23.28 -10.67
#